data_AF-M1BVR5-F1
#
_entry.id   AF-M1BVR5-F1
#
_cell.length_a   1.000
_cell.length_b   1.000
_cell.length_c   1.000
_cell.angle_alpha   90.00
_cell.angle_beta   90.00
_cell.angle_gamma   90.00
#
_symmetry.space_group_name_H-M   'P 1'
#
loop_
_entity.id
_entity.type
_entity.pdbx_description
1 polymer ?
#
loop_
_entity_poly.entity_id
_entity_poly.type
_entity_poly.pdbx_seq_one_letter_code
_entity_poly.pdbx_strand_id
1 'polypeptide(L)'
;MSQIKHKERVLGLILVSPLCRAPSWTEWFYNKVMSNLLYFYGMCGVLEEFLLHRYFSKEVRGSADVQESDIAQACRRLLDERQKMNVWRFLQAVDGRPDITDGLKTLKCRTLIFVGDDSPFHSEALHMTSKLDRRFSTLVEVQACGSMVTEEQPHAMLIPMEFFLMGYGLYRPNQFSGSPRSPLSPSCIAPELLSPESMGLKLKPIKTRIASKMHGA
;
A
#
# COMPACT_ATOMS: atom_id res chain seq x y z
N MET A 1 -10.45 -9.46 -6.27
CA MET A 1 -11.49 -9.88 -7.26
C MET A 1 -12.28 -8.73 -7.91
N SER A 2 -12.55 -7.61 -7.24
CA SER A 2 -13.39 -6.50 -7.79
C SER A 2 -12.85 -5.89 -9.11
N GLN A 3 -11.54 -5.87 -9.29
CA GLN A 3 -10.84 -5.25 -10.42
C GLN A 3 -11.09 -5.89 -11.78
N ILE A 4 -11.01 -7.21 -11.84
CA ILE A 4 -11.22 -7.98 -13.07
C ILE A 4 -12.67 -7.78 -13.56
N LYS A 5 -13.60 -7.54 -12.63
CA LYS A 5 -15.03 -7.36 -12.89
C LYS A 5 -15.43 -5.93 -13.25
N HIS A 6 -14.72 -4.91 -12.75
CA HIS A 6 -15.05 -3.49 -12.95
C HIS A 6 -13.83 -2.66 -13.39
N LYS A 7 -13.33 -2.97 -14.59
CA LYS A 7 -12.09 -2.40 -15.15
C LYS A 7 -12.09 -0.87 -15.31
N GLU A 8 -13.26 -0.27 -15.49
CA GLU A 8 -13.39 1.18 -15.74
C GLU A 8 -13.35 2.03 -14.48
N ARG A 9 -13.50 1.44 -13.29
CA ARG A 9 -13.59 2.21 -12.03
C ARG A 9 -12.26 2.35 -11.30
N VAL A 10 -11.17 1.88 -11.89
CA VAL A 10 -9.93 1.66 -11.15
C VAL A 10 -8.78 2.26 -11.92
N LEU A 11 -8.18 3.26 -11.30
CA LEU A 11 -7.05 3.99 -11.85
C LEU A 11 -5.76 3.17 -11.75
N GLY A 12 -5.48 2.59 -10.58
CA GLY A 12 -4.27 1.80 -10.32
C GLY A 12 -4.42 0.85 -9.14
N LEU A 13 -3.46 -0.05 -8.98
CA LEU A 13 -3.40 -1.05 -7.91
C LEU A 13 -2.08 -0.98 -7.16
N ILE A 14 -2.16 -1.04 -5.83
CA ILE A 14 -1.01 -1.29 -4.96
C ILE A 14 -1.31 -2.61 -4.24
N LEU A 15 -0.46 -3.60 -4.46
CA LEU A 15 -0.62 -4.95 -3.95
C LEU A 15 0.55 -5.27 -3.01
N VAL A 16 0.25 -5.77 -1.82
CA VAL A 16 1.27 -6.21 -0.84
C VAL A 16 1.14 -7.71 -0.67
N SER A 17 2.23 -8.44 -0.92
CA SER A 17 2.31 -9.91 -0.88
C SER A 17 1.13 -10.59 -1.59
N PRO A 18 0.87 -10.30 -2.88
CA PRO A 18 -0.32 -10.79 -3.54
C PRO A 18 -0.28 -12.28 -3.89
N LEU A 19 -1.48 -12.86 -4.01
CA LEU A 19 -1.72 -14.24 -4.42
C LEU A 19 -2.60 -14.25 -5.68
N CYS A 20 -2.27 -15.09 -6.65
CA CYS A 20 -3.03 -15.19 -7.90
C CYS A 20 -3.45 -16.62 -8.28
N ARG A 21 -2.69 -17.63 -7.86
CA ARG A 21 -3.02 -19.04 -8.11
C ARG A 21 -3.95 -19.60 -7.04
N ALA A 22 -4.60 -20.71 -7.37
CA ALA A 22 -5.24 -21.57 -6.38
C ALA A 22 -4.18 -22.04 -5.35
N PRO A 23 -4.57 -22.34 -4.10
CA PRO A 23 -3.60 -22.77 -3.08
C PRO A 23 -2.84 -24.01 -3.53
N SER A 24 -1.53 -24.01 -3.31
CA SER A 24 -0.71 -25.20 -3.52
C SER A 24 -1.05 -26.28 -2.48
N TRP A 25 -0.69 -27.53 -2.74
CA TRP A 25 -0.93 -28.62 -1.78
C TRP A 25 -0.28 -28.37 -0.41
N THR A 26 0.91 -27.78 -0.39
CA THR A 26 1.59 -27.39 0.85
C THR A 26 0.84 -26.28 1.57
N GLU A 27 0.41 -25.25 0.83
CA GLU A 27 -0.37 -24.15 1.40
C GLU A 27 -1.72 -24.62 1.95
N TRP A 28 -2.41 -25.48 1.21
CA TRP A 28 -3.65 -26.13 1.65
C TRP A 28 -3.41 -26.91 2.95
N PHE A 29 -2.33 -27.68 3.03
CA PHE A 29 -1.98 -28.41 4.25
C PHE A 29 -1.76 -27.45 5.44
N TYR A 30 -0.97 -26.38 5.26
CA TYR A 30 -0.77 -25.36 6.29
C TYR A 30 -2.08 -24.71 6.72
N ASN A 31 -2.91 -24.30 5.77
CA ASN A 31 -4.23 -23.70 6.04
C ASN A 31 -5.14 -24.67 6.78
N LYS A 32 -5.07 -25.98 6.45
CA LYS A 32 -5.86 -27.02 7.09
C LYS A 32 -5.45 -27.24 8.53
N VAL A 33 -4.14 -27.27 8.81
CA VAL A 33 -3.60 -27.34 10.17
C VAL A 33 -4.06 -26.12 10.99
N MET A 34 -3.89 -24.91 10.45
CA MET A 34 -4.36 -23.68 11.12
C MET A 34 -5.87 -23.69 11.36
N SER A 35 -6.67 -24.12 10.38
CA SER A 35 -8.13 -24.19 10.51
C SER A 35 -8.57 -25.21 11.55
N ASN A 36 -7.89 -26.35 11.65
CA ASN A 36 -8.15 -27.37 12.67
C ASN A 36 -7.75 -26.86 14.06
N LEU A 37 -6.59 -26.23 14.20
CA LEU A 37 -6.16 -25.61 15.46
C LEU A 37 -7.17 -24.57 15.94
N LEU A 38 -7.63 -23.69 15.04
CA LEU A 38 -8.65 -22.69 15.34
C LEU A 38 -10.00 -23.33 15.72
N TYR A 39 -10.35 -24.47 15.11
CA TYR A 39 -11.59 -25.19 15.42
C TYR A 39 -11.55 -25.86 16.81
N PHE A 40 -10.45 -26.55 17.13
CA PHE A 40 -10.32 -27.30 18.39
C PHE A 40 -9.91 -26.44 19.58
N TYR A 41 -8.98 -25.49 19.39
CA TYR A 41 -8.37 -24.69 20.46
C TYR A 41 -8.82 -23.22 20.47
N GLY A 42 -9.51 -22.76 19.42
CA GLY A 42 -9.92 -21.35 19.30
C GLY A 42 -8.75 -20.42 18.92
N MET A 43 -8.94 -19.12 19.14
CA MET A 43 -7.85 -18.14 19.10
C MET A 43 -7.02 -18.33 20.37
N CYS A 44 -6.08 -19.27 20.32
CA CYS A 44 -5.12 -19.51 21.40
C CYS A 44 -3.73 -19.04 20.94
N GLY A 45 -2.82 -18.80 21.89
CA GLY A 45 -1.48 -18.27 21.59
C GLY A 45 -0.69 -19.08 20.55
N VAL A 46 -0.93 -20.40 20.45
CA VAL A 46 -0.30 -21.25 19.42
C VAL A 46 -0.73 -20.81 18.01
N LEU A 47 -2.01 -20.50 17.80
CA LEU A 47 -2.49 -20.04 16.50
C LEU A 47 -1.94 -18.66 16.15
N GLU A 48 -1.82 -17.79 17.15
CA GLU A 48 -1.19 -16.47 16.97
C GLU A 48 0.25 -16.61 16.53
N GLU A 49 1.02 -17.50 17.17
CA GLU A 49 2.39 -17.80 16.76
C GLU A 49 2.45 -18.32 15.33
N PHE A 50 1.52 -19.18 14.91
CA PHE A 50 1.43 -19.63 13.52
C PHE A 50 1.12 -18.49 12.54
N LEU A 51 0.20 -17.59 12.89
CA LEU A 51 -0.14 -16.43 12.07
C LEU A 51 1.05 -15.46 11.98
N LEU A 52 1.69 -15.14 13.10
CA LEU A 52 2.90 -14.34 13.13
C LEU A 52 4.02 -14.99 12.31
N HIS A 53 4.16 -16.31 12.41
CA HIS A 53 5.16 -17.06 11.66
C HIS A 53 4.96 -16.93 10.15
N ARG A 54 3.69 -16.92 9.72
CA ARG A 54 3.34 -16.85 8.30
C ARG A 54 3.48 -15.45 7.72
N TYR A 55 3.19 -14.40 8.49
CA TYR A 55 3.06 -13.04 7.97
C TYR A 55 4.26 -12.14 8.26
N PHE A 56 5.04 -12.39 9.30
CA PHE A 56 6.16 -11.54 9.70
C PHE A 56 7.52 -12.19 9.45
N SER A 57 8.58 -11.41 9.25
CA SER A 57 9.96 -11.92 9.19
C SER A 57 10.42 -12.50 10.53
N LYS A 58 11.57 -13.17 10.54
CA LYS A 58 12.19 -13.70 11.79
C LYS A 58 12.64 -12.57 12.72
N GLU A 59 13.06 -11.44 12.18
CA GLU A 59 13.55 -10.30 12.95
C GLU A 59 12.44 -9.72 13.84
N VAL A 60 11.22 -9.65 13.30
CA VAL A 60 10.05 -9.06 13.98
C VAL A 60 9.50 -9.98 15.07
N ARG A 61 9.60 -11.30 14.88
CA ARG A 61 9.11 -12.33 15.82
C ARG A 61 9.96 -12.47 17.09
N GLY A 62 11.19 -11.96 17.08
CA GLY A 62 12.16 -12.22 18.14
C GLY A 62 12.69 -13.65 18.12
N SER A 63 13.73 -13.91 18.91
CA SER A 63 14.32 -15.24 19.12
C SER A 63 14.57 -15.45 20.62
N ALA A 64 15.05 -16.62 21.03
CA ALA A 64 15.33 -16.89 22.45
C ALA A 64 16.24 -15.86 23.14
N ASP A 65 17.00 -15.07 22.36
CA ASP A 65 17.94 -14.05 22.82
C ASP A 65 17.53 -12.61 22.40
N VAL A 66 16.46 -12.45 21.61
CA VAL A 66 16.03 -11.16 21.05
C VAL A 66 14.57 -10.89 21.40
N GLN A 67 14.32 -9.77 22.09
CA GLN A 67 13.00 -9.34 22.49
C GLN A 67 12.07 -9.21 21.28
N GLU A 68 10.86 -9.77 21.39
CA GLU A 68 9.81 -9.63 20.38
C GLU A 68 9.50 -8.15 20.13
N SER A 69 9.40 -7.77 18.86
CA SER A 69 9.14 -6.38 18.47
C SER A 69 7.76 -5.89 18.92
N ASP A 70 7.65 -4.58 19.14
CA ASP A 70 6.36 -3.92 19.49
C ASP A 70 5.27 -4.20 18.45
N ILE A 71 5.65 -4.38 17.18
CA ILE A 71 4.73 -4.66 16.07
C ILE A 71 4.11 -6.05 16.24
N ALA A 72 4.94 -7.07 16.52
CA ALA A 72 4.44 -8.43 16.75
C ALA A 72 3.54 -8.49 17.99
N GLN A 73 3.91 -7.81 19.07
CA GLN A 73 3.08 -7.71 20.28
C GLN A 73 1.74 -7.01 20.00
N ALA A 74 1.74 -5.92 19.24
CA ALA A 74 0.52 -5.23 18.84
C ALA A 74 -0.37 -6.13 17.96
N CYS A 75 0.23 -6.90 17.04
CA CYS A 75 -0.50 -7.84 16.21
C CYS A 75 -1.15 -8.97 17.04
N ARG A 76 -0.47 -9.51 18.06
CA ARG A 76 -1.06 -10.48 19.00
C ARG A 76 -2.29 -9.91 19.69
N ARG A 77 -2.19 -8.73 20.29
CA ARG A 77 -3.33 -8.06 20.95
C ARG A 77 -4.50 -7.86 19.99
N LEU A 78 -4.22 -7.50 18.74
CA LEU A 78 -5.27 -7.35 17.72
C LEU A 78 -5.92 -8.69 17.37
N LEU A 79 -5.17 -9.80 17.33
CA LEU A 79 -5.68 -11.14 17.06
C LEU A 79 -6.56 -11.65 18.21
N ASP A 80 -6.14 -11.44 19.46
CA ASP A 80 -6.92 -11.75 20.67
C ASP A 80 -8.32 -11.09 20.65
N GLU A 81 -8.41 -9.85 20.15
CA GLU A 81 -9.67 -9.11 20.03
C GLU A 81 -10.60 -9.65 18.92
N ARG A 82 -10.08 -10.45 17.97
CA ARG A 82 -10.88 -10.90 16.81
C ARG A 82 -11.78 -12.08 17.17
N GLN A 83 -12.98 -12.05 16.61
CA GLN A 83 -13.92 -13.16 16.72
C GLN A 83 -13.42 -14.39 15.95
N LYS A 84 -13.20 -15.51 16.65
CA LYS A 84 -12.70 -16.78 16.10
C LYS A 84 -13.41 -17.24 14.83
N MET A 85 -14.74 -17.11 14.79
CA MET A 85 -15.56 -17.54 13.66
C MET A 85 -15.28 -16.71 12.40
N ASN A 86 -14.99 -15.42 12.55
CA ASN A 86 -14.69 -14.53 11.45
C ASN A 86 -13.29 -14.84 10.88
N VAL A 87 -12.31 -15.08 11.75
CA VAL A 87 -10.97 -15.50 11.35
C VAL A 87 -11.03 -16.84 10.60
N TRP A 88 -11.82 -17.79 11.11
CA TRP A 88 -11.98 -19.09 10.46
C TRP A 88 -12.62 -18.97 9.08
N ARG A 89 -13.72 -18.21 8.95
CA ARG A 89 -14.36 -17.95 7.65
C ARG A 89 -13.42 -17.25 6.67
N PHE A 90 -12.56 -16.35 7.17
CA PHE A 90 -11.56 -15.69 6.35
C PHE A 90 -10.51 -16.68 5.83
N LEU A 91 -9.97 -17.54 6.70
CA LEU A 91 -9.00 -18.58 6.30
C LEU A 91 -9.62 -19.54 5.28
N GLN A 92 -10.88 -19.95 5.48
CA GLN A 92 -11.60 -20.76 4.50
C GLN A 92 -11.77 -20.07 3.16
N ALA A 93 -12.04 -18.76 3.15
CA ALA A 93 -12.15 -18.00 1.90
C ALA A 93 -10.81 -17.89 1.16
N VAL A 94 -9.70 -17.79 1.89
CA VAL A 94 -8.34 -17.78 1.32
C VAL A 94 -7.96 -19.16 0.76
N ASP A 95 -8.41 -20.24 1.40
CA ASP A 95 -8.19 -21.62 0.95
C ASP A 95 -9.11 -22.00 -0.23
N GLY A 96 -10.31 -21.42 -0.30
CA GLY A 96 -11.24 -21.61 -1.41
C GLY A 96 -11.00 -20.68 -2.61
N ARG A 97 -9.86 -19.96 -2.65
CA ARG A 97 -9.64 -18.95 -3.70
C ARG A 97 -9.46 -19.61 -5.08
N PRO A 98 -10.12 -19.09 -6.13
CA PRO A 98 -9.90 -19.58 -7.48
C PRO A 98 -8.62 -18.98 -8.06
N ASP A 99 -8.06 -19.67 -9.07
CA ASP A 99 -6.97 -19.13 -9.87
C ASP A 99 -7.48 -17.96 -10.72
N ILE A 100 -6.85 -16.78 -10.57
CA ILE A 100 -7.18 -15.56 -11.32
C ILE A 100 -6.12 -15.20 -12.36
N THR A 101 -5.12 -16.06 -12.57
CA THR A 101 -3.95 -15.81 -13.42
C THR A 101 -4.33 -15.40 -14.83
N ASP A 102 -5.32 -16.03 -15.44
CA ASP A 102 -5.76 -15.70 -16.80
C ASP A 102 -6.41 -14.30 -16.89
N GLY A 103 -7.11 -13.88 -15.83
CA GLY A 103 -7.70 -12.56 -15.75
C GLY A 103 -6.66 -11.44 -15.67
N LEU A 104 -5.48 -11.71 -15.10
CA LEU A 104 -4.41 -10.71 -14.92
C LEU A 104 -3.86 -10.18 -16.24
N LYS A 105 -3.79 -11.02 -17.28
CA LYS A 105 -3.35 -10.59 -18.63
C LYS A 105 -4.24 -9.49 -19.22
N THR A 106 -5.49 -9.42 -18.76
CA THR A 106 -6.49 -8.47 -19.26
C THR A 106 -6.54 -7.17 -18.45
N LEU A 107 -5.70 -7.05 -17.42
CA LEU A 107 -5.60 -5.91 -16.53
C LEU A 107 -4.76 -4.81 -17.19
N LYS A 108 -5.36 -3.62 -17.38
CA LYS A 108 -4.72 -2.48 -18.07
C LYS A 108 -4.29 -1.35 -17.14
N CYS A 109 -4.57 -1.45 -15.84
CA CYS A 109 -4.21 -0.41 -14.88
C CYS A 109 -2.78 -0.59 -14.37
N ARG A 110 -2.11 0.52 -14.00
CA ARG A 110 -0.76 0.42 -13.42
C ARG A 110 -0.86 -0.29 -12.09
N THR A 111 0.06 -1.21 -11.86
CA THR A 111 0.08 -2.08 -10.68
C THR A 111 1.45 -1.99 -10.03
N LEU A 112 1.51 -1.52 -8.80
CA LEU A 112 2.69 -1.55 -7.95
C LEU A 112 2.57 -2.73 -6.99
N ILE A 113 3.56 -3.60 -6.97
CA ILE A 113 3.58 -4.81 -6.16
C ILE A 113 4.72 -4.71 -5.17
N PHE A 114 4.43 -4.92 -3.89
CA PHE A 114 5.42 -5.06 -2.82
C PHE A 114 5.44 -6.50 -2.33
N VAL A 115 6.63 -7.03 -2.14
CA VAL A 115 6.80 -8.34 -1.51
C VAL A 115 8.08 -8.37 -0.70
N GLY A 116 8.01 -8.90 0.51
CA GLY A 116 9.20 -9.20 1.30
C GLY A 116 9.94 -10.42 0.76
N ASP A 117 11.26 -10.45 0.87
CA ASP A 117 12.10 -11.59 0.51
C ASP A 117 11.88 -12.81 1.41
N ASP A 118 11.63 -12.60 2.71
CA ASP A 118 11.30 -13.62 3.70
C ASP A 118 9.82 -14.05 3.67
N SER A 119 9.02 -13.46 2.78
CA SER A 119 7.60 -13.77 2.65
C SER A 119 7.38 -15.17 2.05
N PRO A 120 6.53 -16.03 2.65
CA PRO A 120 6.14 -17.31 2.02
C PRO A 120 5.42 -17.12 0.67
N PHE A 121 4.94 -15.90 0.39
CA PHE A 121 4.26 -15.54 -0.84
C PHE A 121 5.18 -14.94 -1.91
N HIS A 122 6.49 -14.89 -1.67
CA HIS A 122 7.47 -14.32 -2.60
C HIS A 122 7.39 -14.93 -4.00
N SER A 123 7.38 -16.26 -4.10
CA SER A 123 7.26 -16.96 -5.38
C SER A 123 5.92 -16.71 -6.10
N GLU A 124 4.83 -16.52 -5.36
CA GLU A 124 3.51 -16.18 -5.92
C GLU A 124 3.48 -14.75 -6.45
N ALA A 125 4.11 -13.79 -5.77
CA ALA A 125 4.20 -12.41 -6.22
C ALA A 125 5.03 -12.28 -7.49
N LEU A 126 6.16 -13.00 -7.58
CA LEU A 126 6.95 -13.11 -8.82
C LEU A 126 6.14 -13.73 -9.96
N HIS A 127 5.40 -14.80 -9.67
CA HIS A 127 4.53 -15.44 -10.65
C HIS A 127 3.47 -14.44 -11.15
N MET A 128 2.78 -13.75 -10.24
CA MET A 128 1.77 -12.74 -10.58
C MET A 128 2.36 -11.64 -11.46
N THR A 129 3.53 -11.12 -11.10
CA THR A 129 4.24 -10.09 -11.86
C THR A 129 4.57 -10.56 -13.28
N SER A 130 4.99 -11.83 -13.45
CA SER A 130 5.28 -12.40 -14.77
C SER A 130 4.05 -12.49 -15.70
N LYS A 131 2.84 -12.42 -15.14
CA LYS A 131 1.57 -12.53 -15.87
C LYS A 131 0.93 -11.18 -16.17
N LEU A 132 1.43 -10.11 -15.55
CA LEU A 132 1.02 -8.73 -15.80
C LEU A 132 1.83 -8.12 -16.96
N ASP A 133 1.27 -7.10 -17.62
CA ASP A 133 2.02 -6.35 -18.64
C ASP A 133 3.13 -5.54 -17.98
N ARG A 134 4.39 -5.86 -18.32
CA ARG A 134 5.60 -5.22 -17.78
C ARG A 134 5.64 -3.69 -17.96
N ARG A 135 4.89 -3.14 -18.91
CA ARG A 135 4.78 -1.68 -19.12
C ARG A 135 3.96 -0.98 -18.05
N PHE A 136 3.07 -1.72 -17.39
CA PHE A 136 2.15 -1.19 -16.39
C PHE A 136 2.39 -1.77 -15.00
N SER A 137 3.24 -2.80 -14.85
CA SER A 137 3.54 -3.41 -13.56
C SER A 137 4.96 -3.10 -13.06
N THR A 138 5.08 -2.73 -11.79
CA THR A 138 6.36 -2.58 -11.09
C THR A 138 6.36 -3.47 -9.85
N LEU A 139 7.43 -4.25 -9.66
CA LEU A 139 7.65 -5.07 -8.47
C LEU A 139 8.75 -4.43 -7.62
N VAL A 140 8.51 -4.35 -6.31
CA VAL A 140 9.44 -3.88 -5.29
C VAL A 140 9.64 -5.02 -4.31
N GLU A 141 10.85 -5.57 -4.30
CA GLU A 141 11.27 -6.59 -3.35
C GLU A 141 11.92 -5.89 -2.15
N VAL A 142 11.36 -6.12 -0.97
CA VAL A 142 11.81 -5.52 0.29
C VAL A 142 12.66 -6.53 1.03
N GLN A 143 13.91 -6.17 1.29
CA GLN A 143 14.89 -7.06 1.91
C GLN A 143 14.65 -7.20 3.42
N ALA A 144 14.97 -8.35 3.99
CA ALA A 144 14.76 -8.70 5.40
C ALA A 144 13.33 -8.38 5.87
N CYS A 145 12.32 -8.73 5.06
CA CYS A 145 10.94 -8.37 5.33
C CYS A 145 9.99 -9.55 5.09
N GLY A 146 9.02 -9.73 5.98
CA GLY A 146 7.98 -10.74 5.82
C GLY A 146 6.90 -10.32 4.82
N SER A 147 5.71 -10.89 4.98
CA SER A 147 4.58 -10.58 4.09
C SER A 147 3.98 -9.19 4.35
N MET A 148 4.08 -8.68 5.59
CA MET A 148 3.45 -7.44 6.05
C MET A 148 4.38 -6.24 5.89
N VAL A 149 4.76 -5.92 4.66
CA VAL A 149 5.66 -4.79 4.33
C VAL A 149 5.14 -3.46 4.92
N THR A 150 3.82 -3.28 4.98
CA THR A 150 3.19 -2.07 5.55
C THR A 150 3.53 -1.84 7.02
N GLU A 151 3.69 -2.93 7.78
CA GLU A 151 3.97 -2.87 9.21
C GLU A 151 5.48 -2.94 9.48
N GLU A 152 6.19 -3.86 8.81
CA GLU A 152 7.61 -4.08 9.06
C GLU A 152 8.51 -2.97 8.49
N GLN A 153 8.24 -2.55 7.25
CA GLN A 153 9.08 -1.58 6.53
C GLN A 153 8.23 -0.57 5.74
N PRO A 154 7.38 0.24 6.39
CA PRO A 154 6.57 1.24 5.71
C PRO A 154 7.40 2.27 4.93
N HIS A 155 8.62 2.56 5.40
CA HIS A 155 9.55 3.48 4.76
C HIS A 155 9.98 3.01 3.36
N ALA A 156 10.11 1.70 3.13
CA ALA A 156 10.43 1.14 1.82
C ALA A 156 9.30 1.37 0.80
N MET A 157 8.06 1.62 1.27
CA MET A 157 6.91 1.85 0.41
C MET A 157 6.78 3.31 -0.05
N LEU A 158 7.38 4.26 0.69
CA LEU A 158 7.17 5.70 0.46
C LEU A 158 7.59 6.13 -0.95
N ILE A 159 8.85 5.92 -1.31
CA ILE A 159 9.39 6.37 -2.59
C ILE A 159 8.68 5.70 -3.78
N PRO A 160 8.48 4.37 -3.82
CA PRO A 160 7.75 3.75 -4.91
C PRO A 160 6.28 4.21 -4.99
N MET A 161 5.61 4.47 -3.86
CA MET A 161 4.26 5.03 -3.84
C MET A 161 4.22 6.46 -4.39
N GLU A 162 5.19 7.32 -4.05
CA GLU A 162 5.27 8.67 -4.60
C GLU A 162 5.42 8.63 -6.12
N PHE A 163 6.36 7.83 -6.64
CA PHE A 163 6.54 7.67 -8.08
C PHE A 163 5.29 7.10 -8.77
N PHE A 164 4.62 6.15 -8.13
CA PHE A 164 3.37 5.59 -8.64
C PHE A 164 2.30 6.67 -8.76
N LEU A 165 2.09 7.48 -7.72
CA LEU A 165 1.11 8.57 -7.70
C LEU A 165 1.48 9.73 -8.63
N MET A 166 2.77 10.06 -8.75
CA MET A 166 3.28 11.01 -9.75
C MET A 166 2.95 10.56 -11.17
N GLY A 167 3.04 9.25 -11.44
CA GLY A 167 2.65 8.65 -12.72
C GLY A 167 1.19 8.86 -13.11
N TYR A 168 0.32 9.18 -12.14
CA TYR A 168 -1.08 9.55 -12.35
C TYR A 168 -1.34 11.07 -12.27
N GLY A 169 -0.32 11.88 -12.00
CA GLY A 169 -0.48 13.32 -11.73
C GLY A 169 -1.22 13.62 -10.42
N LEU A 170 -1.36 12.64 -9.52
CA LEU A 170 -2.06 12.78 -8.24
C LEU A 170 -1.12 13.23 -7.11
N TYR A 171 0.19 13.13 -7.32
CA TYR A 171 1.16 13.61 -6.36
C TYR A 171 1.37 15.12 -6.52
N ARG A 172 1.05 15.87 -5.47
CA ARG A 172 1.43 17.28 -5.34
C ARG A 172 2.55 17.37 -4.31
N PRO A 173 3.76 17.84 -4.68
CA PRO A 173 4.85 18.00 -3.72
C PRO A 173 4.36 18.85 -2.55
N ASN A 174 4.55 18.35 -1.33
CA ASN A 174 4.27 19.15 -0.16
C ASN A 174 5.32 20.27 -0.14
N GLN A 175 4.90 21.50 -0.47
CA GLN A 175 5.77 22.66 -0.35
C GLN A 175 5.91 22.97 1.15
N PHE A 176 6.75 22.19 1.84
CA PHE A 176 7.27 22.56 3.15
C PHE A 176 8.16 23.79 2.94
N SER A 177 7.51 24.95 2.81
CA SER A 177 8.12 26.23 3.13
C SER A 177 8.43 26.15 4.63
N GLY A 178 9.70 26.11 5.01
CA GLY A 178 10.18 26.12 6.40
C GLY A 178 9.86 27.41 7.17
N SER A 179 8.74 28.08 6.87
CA SER A 179 8.24 29.24 7.59
C SER A 179 7.24 28.74 8.65
N PRO A 180 7.46 29.00 9.95
CA PRO A 180 6.50 28.66 10.98
C PRO A 180 5.25 29.52 10.75
N ARG A 181 4.21 28.95 10.15
CA ARG A 181 2.95 29.66 9.89
C ARG A 181 1.84 29.13 10.76
N SER A 182 1.13 30.09 11.34
CA SER A 182 0.02 30.01 12.28
C SER A 182 -1.08 29.01 11.87
N PRO A 183 -1.84 28.44 12.83
CA PRO A 183 -2.80 27.34 12.63
C PRO A 183 -4.08 27.70 11.85
N LEU A 184 -4.09 28.80 11.08
CA LEU A 184 -5.25 29.32 10.36
C LEU A 184 -5.03 29.49 8.84
N SER A 185 -4.09 28.77 8.23
CA SER A 185 -3.90 28.84 6.78
C SER A 185 -4.87 27.90 6.04
N PRO A 186 -5.70 28.41 5.10
CA PRO A 186 -6.70 27.59 4.43
C PRO A 186 -6.08 26.73 3.33
N SER A 187 -6.63 25.53 3.21
CA SER A 187 -6.36 24.55 2.16
C SER A 187 -6.54 25.15 0.76
N CYS A 188 -5.46 25.09 -0.03
CA CYS A 188 -5.45 24.92 -1.49
C CYS A 188 -6.54 25.67 -2.29
N ILE A 189 -6.57 27.00 -2.23
CA ILE A 189 -7.37 27.78 -3.18
C ILE A 189 -6.60 27.87 -4.51
N ALA A 190 -7.25 27.55 -5.63
CA ALA A 190 -6.66 27.65 -6.95
C ALA A 190 -6.25 29.12 -7.25
N PRO A 191 -5.07 29.39 -7.83
CA PRO A 191 -4.59 30.76 -8.09
C PRO A 191 -5.57 31.60 -8.92
N GLU A 192 -6.39 30.95 -9.75
CA GLU A 192 -7.37 31.60 -10.62
C GLU A 192 -8.53 32.25 -9.86
N LEU A 193 -8.83 31.77 -8.64
CA LEU A 193 -9.83 32.37 -7.73
C LEU A 193 -9.29 33.60 -6.98
N LEU A 194 -8.00 33.88 -7.10
CA LEU A 194 -7.37 35.09 -6.56
C LEU A 194 -7.17 36.16 -7.64
N SER A 195 -7.64 35.90 -8.88
CA SER A 195 -7.64 36.91 -9.92
C SER A 195 -8.61 38.04 -9.54
N PRO A 196 -8.23 39.32 -9.74
CA PRO A 196 -9.11 40.44 -9.42
C PRO A 196 -10.45 40.39 -10.17
N GLU A 197 -10.47 39.81 -11.38
CA GLU A 197 -11.71 39.60 -12.13
C GLU A 197 -12.66 38.59 -11.45
N SER A 198 -12.13 37.48 -10.91
CA SER A 198 -12.94 36.46 -10.23
C SER A 198 -13.48 36.92 -8.86
N MET A 199 -12.79 37.84 -8.20
CA MET A 199 -13.22 38.43 -6.92
C MET A 199 -14.19 39.62 -7.11
N GLY A 200 -14.62 39.92 -8.34
CA GLY A 200 -15.54 41.02 -8.63
C GLY A 200 -14.94 42.42 -8.40
N LEU A 201 -13.62 42.51 -8.26
CA LEU A 201 -12.92 43.77 -8.00
C LEU A 201 -12.58 44.46 -9.32
N LYS A 202 -13.32 45.51 -9.67
CA LYS A 202 -12.95 46.43 -10.77
C LYS A 202 -11.77 47.32 -10.35
N LEU A 203 -10.56 46.78 -10.42
CA LEU A 203 -9.35 47.57 -10.24
C LEU A 203 -9.08 48.40 -11.50
N LYS A 204 -9.06 49.74 -11.36
CA LYS A 204 -8.59 50.62 -12.44
C LYS A 204 -7.06 50.55 -12.49
N PRO A 205 -6.43 50.38 -13.66
CA PRO A 205 -4.99 50.38 -13.76
C PRO A 205 -4.41 51.72 -13.30
N ILE A 206 -3.50 51.70 -12.34
CA ILE A 206 -2.72 52.87 -11.96
C ILE A 206 -1.70 53.11 -13.09
N LYS A 207 -1.86 54.20 -13.83
CA LYS A 207 -0.87 54.64 -14.82
C LYS A 207 0.39 55.12 -14.09
N THR A 208 1.37 54.24 -13.93
CA THR A 208 2.73 54.67 -13.58
C THR A 208 3.39 55.30 -14.79
N ARG A 209 3.55 56.64 -14.79
CA ARG A 209 4.43 57.32 -15.75
C ARG A 209 5.87 56.90 -15.45
N ILE A 210 6.43 56.03 -16.27
CA ILE A 210 7.87 55.77 -16.30
C ILE A 210 8.51 56.97 -17.01
N ALA A 211 9.25 57.79 -16.28
CA ALA A 211 10.06 58.85 -16.88
C ALA A 211 11.28 58.21 -17.55
N SER A 212 11.27 58.14 -18.88
CA SER A 212 12.42 57.77 -19.68
C SER A 212 13.48 58.86 -19.61
N LYS A 213 14.56 58.65 -18.83
CA LYS A 213 15.82 59.36 -19.05
C LYS A 213 16.60 58.62 -20.14
N MET A 214 16.48 59.12 -21.38
CA MET A 214 17.52 58.96 -22.39
C MET A 214 18.67 59.91 -22.05
N HIS A 215 19.92 59.45 -22.20
CA HIS A 215 21.16 60.10 -22.69
C HIS A 215 22.16 58.92 -22.76
N GLY A 216 22.77 58.53 -23.87
CA GLY A 216 23.06 59.21 -25.13
C GLY A 216 24.58 59.41 -25.23
N ALA A 217 25.20 58.59 -26.10
CA ALA A 217 26.60 58.61 -26.58
C ALA A 217 27.71 58.22 -25.60
#